data_AF-A0A958JSC3-F1
#
_entry.id   AF-A0A958JSC3-F1
#
_cell.length_a   1.000
_cell.length_b   1.000
_cell.length_c   1.000
_cell.angle_alpha   90.00
_cell.angle_beta   90.00
_cell.angle_gamma   90.00
#
_symmetry.space_group_name_H-M   'P 1'
#
loop_
_entity.id
_entity.type
_entity.pdbx_description
1 polymer ?
#
loop_
_entity_poly.entity_id
_entity_poly.type
_entity_poly.pdbx_seq_one_letter_code
_entity_poly.pdbx_strand_id
1 'polypeptide(L)'
;MMKSFLSRYGKSVVILLIPCLLFWGLSLLDQSSSSTLGVFFGEMDLSKRHYFMFPLVVALLTFVLFQRWSAAIVGVACILPVMIFGSRYVFSFAVDTSYPGVVLARLNKDVQEAKTLRLREQVLRFLPEEFHESIERHFAPIRAHKGAIRRFPSAPAVVWGDGKRVKVSFQDSEVNSETLPRTYGNRSVPVEIVTTLPGLDLSFEPVQQTGLYLSRLIQSFELEKRGASFEELEQVFLETAVHQSTWDSYVHLAYPWWKLGNMYLERSFGGPRDTVLSKCARDAYGESAALISPGAYPLFRAAVFNNKAAALLLDESEPLKQKRKKEIRQLLHTATLIVHRKGKWRPSKYVVKAIKTNLKAIKVLSGKKPKLKKKNKKNAKQRRRNKGAGTVRSS
;
A
#
# COMPACT_ATOMS: atom_id res chain seq x y z
N MET A 1 -65.68 -19.96 -3.14
CA MET A 1 -64.77 -19.02 -3.85
C MET A 1 -63.32 -19.51 -3.94
N MET A 2 -62.68 -20.03 -2.88
CA MET A 2 -61.27 -20.46 -2.94
C MET A 2 -60.94 -21.57 -3.97
N LYS A 3 -61.85 -22.53 -4.19
CA LYS A 3 -61.63 -23.63 -5.16
C LYS A 3 -61.59 -23.16 -6.62
N SER A 4 -62.32 -22.10 -7.01
CA SER A 4 -62.28 -21.60 -8.40
C SER A 4 -61.06 -20.72 -8.66
N PHE A 5 -60.55 -20.04 -7.63
CA PHE A 5 -59.32 -19.26 -7.72
C PHE A 5 -58.09 -20.16 -7.91
N LEU A 6 -57.95 -21.22 -7.10
CA LEU A 6 -56.87 -22.20 -7.27
C LEU A 6 -56.95 -22.96 -8.60
N SER A 7 -58.14 -23.24 -9.12
CA SER A 7 -58.32 -23.88 -10.44
C SER A 7 -57.88 -22.97 -11.60
N ARG A 8 -58.19 -21.66 -11.55
CA ARG A 8 -57.82 -20.71 -12.62
C ARG A 8 -56.38 -20.22 -12.54
N TYR A 9 -55.86 -20.01 -11.34
CA TYR A 9 -54.54 -19.39 -11.15
C TYR A 9 -53.44 -20.38 -10.75
N GLY A 10 -53.79 -21.57 -10.27
CA GLY A 10 -52.81 -22.59 -9.86
C GLY A 10 -51.89 -23.03 -10.99
N LYS A 11 -52.41 -23.19 -12.21
CA LYS A 11 -51.58 -23.52 -13.38
C LYS A 11 -50.63 -22.38 -13.77
N SER A 12 -51.05 -21.12 -13.60
CA SER A 12 -50.21 -19.94 -13.91
C SER A 12 -49.09 -19.73 -12.90
N VAL A 13 -49.38 -19.98 -11.61
CA VAL A 13 -48.39 -19.90 -10.54
C VAL A 13 -47.32 -20.98 -10.70
N VAL A 14 -47.71 -22.20 -11.09
CA VAL A 14 -46.75 -23.29 -11.39
C VAL A 14 -45.88 -22.96 -12.60
N ILE A 15 -46.44 -22.39 -13.67
CA ILE A 15 -45.67 -22.02 -14.88
C ILE A 15 -44.67 -20.88 -14.61
N LEU A 16 -44.98 -19.93 -13.72
CA LEU A 16 -44.05 -18.85 -13.32
C LEU A 16 -43.00 -19.32 -12.30
N LEU A 17 -43.35 -20.27 -11.43
CA LEU A 17 -42.41 -20.82 -10.46
C LEU A 17 -41.31 -21.67 -11.10
N ILE A 18 -41.59 -22.37 -12.21
CA ILE A 18 -40.61 -23.25 -12.87
C ILE A 18 -39.36 -22.47 -13.37
N PRO A 19 -39.49 -21.35 -14.12
CA PRO A 19 -38.34 -20.54 -14.52
C PRO A 19 -37.60 -19.90 -13.34
N CYS A 20 -38.33 -19.42 -12.32
CA CYS A 20 -37.71 -18.84 -11.12
C CYS A 20 -36.94 -19.90 -10.32
N LEU A 21 -37.47 -21.12 -10.21
CA LEU A 21 -36.81 -22.25 -9.55
C LEU A 21 -35.65 -22.80 -10.38
N LEU A 22 -35.73 -22.76 -11.72
CA LEU A 22 -34.61 -23.09 -12.60
C LEU A 22 -33.49 -22.05 -12.49
N PHE A 23 -33.83 -20.76 -12.46
CA PHE A 23 -32.86 -19.68 -12.25
C PHE A 23 -32.21 -19.78 -10.86
N TRP A 24 -32.99 -20.07 -9.82
CA TRP A 24 -32.50 -20.26 -8.46
C TRP A 24 -31.67 -21.55 -8.30
N GLY A 25 -32.10 -22.66 -8.92
CA GLY A 25 -31.38 -23.93 -8.94
C GLY A 25 -30.06 -23.85 -9.70
N LEU A 26 -30.01 -23.13 -10.83
CA LEU A 26 -28.77 -22.85 -11.56
C LEU A 26 -27.82 -21.94 -10.77
N SER A 27 -28.35 -21.03 -9.96
CA SER A 27 -27.55 -20.19 -9.04
C SER A 27 -26.98 -21.00 -7.86
N LEU A 28 -27.65 -22.09 -7.47
CA LEU A 28 -27.22 -22.99 -6.38
C LEU A 28 -26.26 -24.11 -6.85
N LEU A 29 -26.38 -24.55 -8.10
CA LEU A 29 -25.47 -25.52 -8.74
C LEU A 29 -24.02 -25.02 -8.86
N ASP A 30 -23.79 -23.72 -8.64
CA ASP A 30 -22.48 -23.07 -8.53
C ASP A 30 -21.64 -23.60 -7.34
N GLN A 31 -22.26 -24.31 -6.38
CA GLN A 31 -21.55 -24.93 -5.26
C GLN A 31 -21.19 -26.41 -5.45
N SER A 32 -21.68 -27.09 -6.50
CA SER A 32 -21.39 -28.50 -6.75
C SER A 32 -20.73 -28.71 -8.11
N SER A 33 -19.41 -28.88 -8.08
CA SER A 33 -18.49 -28.93 -9.20
C SER A 33 -18.53 -30.23 -10.04
N SER A 34 -19.71 -30.69 -10.50
CA SER A 34 -19.77 -31.96 -11.25
C SER A 34 -20.98 -32.22 -12.15
N SER A 35 -21.63 -31.21 -12.74
CA SER A 35 -22.65 -31.46 -13.77
C SER A 35 -22.23 -30.94 -15.16
N THR A 36 -22.63 -31.66 -16.20
CA THR A 36 -22.28 -31.49 -17.61
C THR A 36 -22.63 -30.10 -18.19
N LEU A 37 -23.50 -29.33 -17.53
CA LEU A 37 -23.78 -27.92 -17.82
C LEU A 37 -22.63 -26.98 -17.41
N GLY A 38 -21.81 -27.38 -16.44
CA GLY A 38 -20.61 -26.66 -16.01
C GLY A 38 -19.50 -26.61 -17.08
N VAL A 39 -19.53 -27.49 -18.10
CA VAL A 39 -18.54 -27.47 -19.18
C VAL A 39 -18.84 -26.38 -20.22
N PHE A 40 -20.11 -26.04 -20.43
CA PHE A 40 -20.49 -24.96 -21.37
C PHE A 40 -20.36 -23.55 -20.78
N PHE A 41 -20.51 -23.42 -19.46
CA PHE A 41 -20.45 -22.12 -18.78
C PHE A 41 -19.18 -21.93 -17.95
N GLY A 42 -18.37 -22.97 -17.74
CA GLY A 42 -17.29 -23.05 -16.74
C GLY A 42 -16.26 -21.92 -16.79
N GLU A 43 -15.97 -21.37 -17.97
CA GLU A 43 -15.00 -20.28 -18.13
C GLU A 43 -15.62 -18.88 -18.19
N MET A 44 -16.95 -18.77 -18.22
CA MET A 44 -17.62 -17.47 -18.19
C MET A 44 -17.71 -16.95 -16.75
N ASP A 45 -17.08 -15.81 -16.52
CA ASP A 45 -17.24 -15.01 -15.30
C ASP A 45 -18.73 -14.76 -15.00
N LEU A 46 -19.07 -14.66 -13.71
CA LEU A 46 -20.43 -14.56 -13.21
C LEU A 46 -21.19 -13.44 -13.94
N SER A 47 -20.51 -12.32 -14.21
CA SER A 47 -20.99 -11.20 -15.00
C SER A 47 -21.51 -11.63 -16.39
N LYS A 48 -20.69 -12.35 -17.17
CA LYS A 48 -20.96 -12.84 -18.54
C LYS A 48 -22.14 -13.81 -18.62
N ARG A 49 -22.33 -14.66 -17.61
CA ARG A 49 -23.49 -15.59 -17.55
C ARG A 49 -24.81 -14.85 -17.31
N HIS A 50 -24.80 -13.79 -16.49
CA HIS A 50 -25.97 -12.93 -16.31
C HIS A 50 -26.37 -12.21 -17.60
N TYR A 51 -25.41 -11.81 -18.46
CA TYR A 51 -25.69 -11.22 -19.77
C TYR A 51 -26.42 -12.17 -20.72
N PHE A 52 -26.15 -13.47 -20.66
CA PHE A 52 -26.78 -14.46 -21.54
C PHE A 52 -28.17 -14.89 -21.03
N MET A 53 -28.30 -15.09 -19.72
CA MET A 53 -29.53 -15.61 -19.12
C MET A 53 -30.62 -14.56 -18.96
N PHE A 54 -30.27 -13.29 -18.77
CA PHE A 54 -31.26 -12.23 -18.54
C PHE A 54 -32.18 -11.97 -19.76
N PRO A 55 -31.67 -11.81 -21.00
CA PRO A 55 -32.51 -11.66 -22.17
C PRO A 55 -33.41 -12.88 -22.41
N LEU A 56 -32.89 -14.09 -22.15
CA LEU A 56 -33.61 -15.34 -22.32
C LEU A 56 -34.80 -15.43 -21.34
N VAL A 57 -34.58 -15.12 -20.06
CA VAL A 57 -35.62 -15.14 -19.02
C VAL A 57 -36.66 -14.06 -19.29
N VAL A 58 -36.23 -12.86 -19.68
CA VAL A 58 -37.15 -11.77 -20.06
C VAL A 58 -37.98 -12.16 -21.28
N ALA A 59 -37.38 -12.76 -22.32
CA ALA A 59 -38.06 -13.23 -23.53
C ALA A 59 -39.09 -14.35 -23.24
N LEU A 60 -38.78 -15.25 -22.30
CA LEU A 60 -39.68 -16.33 -21.90
C LEU A 60 -40.86 -15.79 -21.08
N LEU A 61 -40.60 -14.84 -20.19
CA LEU A 61 -41.64 -14.15 -19.41
C LEU A 61 -42.55 -13.30 -20.29
N THR A 62 -42.02 -12.54 -21.25
CA THR A 62 -42.85 -11.82 -22.25
C THR A 62 -43.72 -12.81 -22.99
N PHE A 63 -43.17 -13.91 -23.51
CA PHE A 63 -43.92 -14.87 -24.31
C PHE A 63 -45.09 -15.50 -23.54
N VAL A 64 -44.86 -15.91 -22.29
CA VAL A 64 -45.91 -16.50 -21.43
C VAL A 64 -46.97 -15.49 -21.02
N LEU A 65 -46.58 -14.24 -20.75
CA LEU A 65 -47.50 -13.18 -20.34
C LEU A 65 -48.33 -12.65 -21.53
N PHE A 66 -47.75 -12.59 -22.74
CA PHE A 66 -48.42 -12.16 -23.98
C PHE A 66 -49.55 -13.10 -24.40
N GLN A 67 -49.46 -14.40 -24.08
CA GLN A 67 -50.51 -15.37 -24.39
C GLN A 67 -51.77 -15.26 -23.50
N ARG A 68 -51.72 -14.54 -22.37
CA ARG A 68 -52.80 -14.55 -21.36
C ARG A 68 -53.31 -13.20 -20.91
N TRP A 69 -52.57 -12.11 -21.13
CA TRP A 69 -52.88 -10.80 -20.57
C TRP A 69 -52.81 -9.72 -21.66
N SER A 70 -53.60 -8.64 -21.48
CA SER A 70 -53.60 -7.52 -22.43
C SER A 70 -52.20 -6.91 -22.59
N ALA A 71 -51.85 -6.50 -23.81
CA ALA A 71 -50.51 -6.01 -24.17
C ALA A 71 -49.94 -4.92 -23.24
N ALA A 72 -50.82 -4.10 -22.64
CA ALA A 72 -50.43 -3.06 -21.69
C ALA A 72 -49.78 -3.62 -20.39
N ILE A 73 -50.30 -4.72 -19.86
CA ILE A 73 -49.79 -5.34 -18.61
C ILE A 73 -48.45 -6.04 -18.89
N VAL A 74 -48.33 -6.64 -20.08
CA VAL A 74 -47.08 -7.27 -20.53
C VAL A 74 -45.99 -6.23 -20.74
N GLY A 75 -46.32 -5.08 -21.33
CA GLY A 75 -45.39 -3.96 -21.46
C GLY A 75 -44.82 -3.50 -20.12
N VAL A 76 -45.68 -3.28 -19.11
CA VAL A 76 -45.23 -2.87 -17.76
C VAL A 76 -44.40 -3.94 -17.07
N ALA A 77 -44.80 -5.22 -17.17
CA ALA A 77 -44.07 -6.35 -16.58
C ALA A 77 -42.68 -6.58 -17.19
N CYS A 78 -42.42 -6.06 -18.39
CA CYS A 78 -41.14 -6.20 -19.09
C CYS A 78 -40.27 -4.95 -18.94
N ILE A 79 -40.87 -3.77 -18.87
CA ILE A 79 -40.16 -2.51 -18.61
C ILE A 79 -39.66 -2.45 -17.17
N LEU A 80 -40.43 -2.95 -16.19
CA LEU A 80 -40.05 -2.85 -14.77
C LEU A 80 -38.76 -3.63 -14.43
N PRO A 81 -38.56 -4.90 -14.86
CA PRO A 81 -37.29 -5.60 -14.67
C PRO A 81 -36.16 -4.93 -15.45
N VAL A 82 -36.37 -4.48 -16.69
CA VAL A 82 -35.33 -3.77 -17.46
C VAL A 82 -34.91 -2.47 -16.76
N MET A 83 -35.83 -1.74 -16.13
CA MET A 83 -35.53 -0.54 -15.35
C MET A 83 -34.83 -0.87 -14.02
N ILE A 84 -35.28 -1.88 -13.28
CA ILE A 84 -34.69 -2.27 -11.99
C ILE A 84 -33.31 -2.91 -12.17
N PHE A 85 -33.16 -3.82 -13.13
CA PHE A 85 -31.89 -4.46 -13.44
C PHE A 85 -30.98 -3.55 -14.26
N GLY A 86 -31.52 -2.78 -15.21
CA GLY A 86 -30.76 -1.78 -15.99
C GLY A 86 -30.20 -0.67 -15.12
N SER A 87 -30.95 -0.16 -14.15
CA SER A 87 -30.42 0.82 -13.18
C SER A 87 -29.34 0.21 -12.30
N ARG A 88 -29.52 -1.01 -11.78
CA ARG A 88 -28.45 -1.74 -11.08
C ARG A 88 -27.22 -1.99 -11.97
N TYR A 89 -27.42 -2.22 -13.26
CA TYR A 89 -26.37 -2.41 -14.26
C TYR A 89 -25.53 -1.15 -14.49
N VAL A 90 -26.18 0.01 -14.62
CA VAL A 90 -25.49 1.31 -14.72
C VAL A 90 -24.69 1.61 -13.45
N PHE A 91 -25.20 1.23 -12.27
CA PHE A 91 -24.46 1.35 -11.02
C PHE A 91 -23.33 0.31 -10.86
N SER A 92 -23.49 -0.90 -11.42
CA SER A 92 -22.48 -1.97 -11.42
C SER A 92 -21.28 -1.64 -12.33
N PHE A 93 -21.51 -1.04 -13.50
CA PHE A 93 -20.44 -0.52 -14.36
C PHE A 93 -19.73 0.72 -13.78
N ALA A 94 -20.40 1.46 -12.88
CA ALA A 94 -19.79 2.60 -12.19
C ALA A 94 -18.90 2.17 -11.00
N VAL A 95 -18.93 0.89 -10.63
CA VAL A 95 -18.03 0.31 -9.63
C VAL A 95 -17.15 -0.72 -10.33
N ASP A 96 -16.34 -0.23 -11.26
CA ASP A 96 -15.12 -0.95 -11.61
C ASP A 96 -14.28 -1.02 -10.34
N THR A 97 -14.23 -2.20 -9.72
CA THR A 97 -13.32 -2.51 -8.60
C THR A 97 -11.91 -2.77 -9.12
N SER A 98 -11.51 -2.14 -10.22
CA SER A 98 -10.11 -1.95 -10.54
C SER A 98 -9.50 -1.16 -9.39
N TYR A 99 -8.61 -1.80 -8.64
CA TYR A 99 -7.82 -1.14 -7.61
C TYR A 99 -7.28 0.18 -8.19
N PRO A 100 -7.64 1.35 -7.62
CA PRO A 100 -7.32 2.62 -8.24
C PRO A 100 -5.81 2.69 -8.40
N GLY A 101 -5.36 3.01 -9.61
CA GLY A 101 -3.95 3.28 -9.84
C GLY A 101 -3.55 4.61 -9.20
N VAL A 102 -2.49 5.24 -9.72
CA VAL A 102 -2.02 6.51 -9.17
C VAL A 102 -3.00 7.64 -9.46
N VAL A 103 -3.42 8.35 -8.42
CA VAL A 103 -4.35 9.47 -8.53
C VAL A 103 -3.58 10.77 -8.78
N LEU A 104 -3.86 11.47 -9.87
CA LEU A 104 -3.36 12.81 -10.17
C LEU A 104 -4.46 13.85 -9.89
N ALA A 105 -4.33 14.53 -8.75
CA ALA A 105 -5.26 15.56 -8.34
C ALA A 105 -4.92 16.93 -8.94
N ARG A 106 -5.97 17.73 -9.19
CA ARG A 106 -5.84 19.11 -9.66
C ARG A 106 -4.89 19.92 -8.77
N LEU A 107 -3.92 20.59 -9.38
CA LEU A 107 -3.00 21.46 -8.67
C LEU A 107 -3.76 22.63 -8.03
N ASN A 108 -3.33 23.03 -6.84
CA ASN A 108 -3.94 24.13 -6.12
C ASN A 108 -3.78 25.43 -6.92
N LYS A 109 -4.86 26.24 -6.97
CA LYS A 109 -4.97 27.48 -7.77
C LYS A 109 -4.98 27.28 -9.30
N ASP A 110 -4.94 26.05 -9.80
CA ASP A 110 -5.05 25.73 -11.23
C ASP A 110 -6.53 25.56 -11.63
N VAL A 111 -7.29 26.66 -11.62
CA VAL A 111 -8.76 26.64 -11.81
C VAL A 111 -9.17 26.06 -13.16
N GLN A 112 -8.40 26.36 -14.21
CA GLN A 112 -8.62 25.89 -15.58
C GLN A 112 -7.95 24.54 -15.88
N GLU A 113 -7.26 23.94 -14.89
CA GLU A 113 -6.54 22.67 -15.02
C GLU A 113 -5.42 22.63 -16.06
N ALA A 114 -5.04 23.77 -16.65
CA ALA A 114 -4.06 23.82 -17.72
C ALA A 114 -2.70 23.24 -17.28
N LYS A 115 -2.25 23.52 -16.04
CA LYS A 115 -0.97 22.99 -15.53
C LYS A 115 -1.07 21.51 -15.18
N THR A 116 -2.20 21.10 -14.60
CA THR A 116 -2.50 19.72 -14.22
C THR A 116 -2.55 18.83 -15.47
N LEU A 117 -3.24 19.29 -16.53
CA LEU A 117 -3.33 18.60 -17.81
C LEU A 117 -1.96 18.49 -18.48
N ARG A 118 -1.20 19.59 -18.53
CA ARG A 118 0.16 19.57 -19.08
C ARG A 118 1.06 18.59 -18.33
N LEU A 119 0.99 18.53 -17.00
CA LEU A 119 1.74 17.55 -16.21
C LEU A 119 1.33 16.12 -16.57
N ARG A 120 0.02 15.85 -16.61
CA ARG A 120 -0.51 14.53 -16.99
C ARG A 120 -0.05 14.11 -18.39
N GLU A 121 -0.08 15.01 -19.35
CA GLU A 121 0.43 14.76 -20.71
C GLU A 121 1.91 14.39 -20.71
N GLN A 122 2.74 15.11 -19.93
CA GLN A 122 4.16 14.74 -19.79
C GLN A 122 4.34 13.37 -19.13
N VAL A 123 3.55 13.05 -18.09
CA VAL A 123 3.59 11.72 -17.46
C VAL A 123 3.24 10.63 -18.48
N LEU A 124 2.11 10.77 -19.17
CA LEU A 124 1.65 9.78 -20.15
C LEU A 124 2.62 9.60 -21.31
N ARG A 125 3.26 10.69 -21.76
CA ARG A 125 4.27 10.64 -22.83
C ARG A 125 5.44 9.70 -22.50
N PHE A 126 5.83 9.60 -21.23
CA PHE A 126 6.95 8.78 -20.79
C PHE A 126 6.53 7.48 -20.11
N LEU A 127 5.23 7.25 -19.92
CA LEU A 127 4.70 6.03 -19.32
C LEU A 127 4.37 5.03 -20.44
N PRO A 128 4.75 3.75 -20.33
CA PRO A 128 4.30 2.73 -21.27
C PRO A 128 2.76 2.69 -21.37
N GLU A 129 2.25 2.49 -22.59
CA GLU A 129 0.81 2.59 -22.90
C GLU A 129 -0.06 1.66 -22.05
N GLU A 130 0.44 0.46 -21.75
CA GLU A 130 -0.20 -0.54 -20.89
C GLU A 130 -0.44 -0.08 -19.43
N PHE A 131 0.13 1.04 -19.02
CA PHE A 131 -0.08 1.63 -17.69
C PHE A 131 -0.88 2.95 -17.75
N HIS A 132 -1.32 3.43 -18.91
CA HIS A 132 -2.03 4.71 -19.01
C HIS A 132 -3.34 4.73 -18.22
N GLU A 133 -4.05 3.60 -18.18
CA GLU A 133 -5.30 3.43 -17.42
C GLU A 133 -5.08 3.46 -15.90
N SER A 134 -3.84 3.26 -15.43
CA SER A 134 -3.52 3.37 -14.01
C SER A 134 -3.53 4.81 -13.49
N ILE A 135 -3.58 5.84 -14.36
CA ILE A 135 -3.59 7.24 -13.92
C ILE A 135 -5.03 7.74 -13.82
N GLU A 136 -5.55 7.79 -12.60
CA GLU A 136 -6.86 8.37 -12.31
C GLU A 136 -6.73 9.90 -12.14
N ARG A 137 -7.58 10.67 -12.82
CA ARG A 137 -7.62 12.14 -12.66
C ARG A 137 -8.63 12.51 -11.58
N HIS A 138 -8.22 13.36 -10.64
CA HIS A 138 -9.12 13.94 -9.64
C HIS A 138 -9.27 15.45 -9.80
N PHE A 139 -10.49 15.91 -10.08
CA PHE A 139 -10.80 17.31 -10.41
C PHE A 139 -10.73 18.28 -9.21
N ALA A 140 -10.78 17.78 -7.97
CA ALA A 140 -10.71 18.64 -6.79
C ALA A 140 -9.27 18.74 -6.25
N PRO A 141 -8.83 19.92 -5.81
CA PRO A 141 -7.47 20.11 -5.30
C PRO A 141 -7.34 19.52 -3.91
N ILE A 142 -6.21 18.86 -3.66
CA ILE A 142 -5.84 18.34 -2.36
C ILE A 142 -4.86 19.31 -1.72
N ARG A 143 -5.10 19.67 -0.45
CA ARG A 143 -4.30 20.68 0.27
C ARG A 143 -3.38 20.09 1.32
N ALA A 144 -3.57 18.83 1.69
CA ALA A 144 -2.83 18.19 2.77
C ALA A 144 -2.69 16.69 2.54
N HIS A 145 -1.55 16.14 2.95
CA HIS A 145 -1.23 14.71 2.90
C HIS A 145 -2.31 13.82 3.54
N LYS A 146 -2.78 14.18 4.74
CA LYS A 146 -3.91 13.46 5.39
C LYS A 146 -5.20 13.50 4.58
N GLY A 147 -5.43 14.58 3.82
CA GLY A 147 -6.58 14.70 2.92
C GLY A 147 -6.44 13.80 1.69
N ALA A 148 -5.22 13.63 1.17
CA ALA A 148 -4.92 12.74 0.06
C ALA A 148 -5.28 11.29 0.41
N ILE A 149 -4.70 10.79 1.50
CA ILE A 149 -4.80 9.36 1.85
C ILE A 149 -6.18 8.99 2.37
N ARG A 150 -6.85 9.89 3.10
CA ARG A 150 -8.24 9.64 3.54
C ARG A 150 -9.22 9.56 2.38
N ARG A 151 -8.98 10.31 1.30
CA ARG A 151 -9.88 10.36 0.15
C ARG A 151 -9.64 9.22 -0.83
N PHE A 152 -8.39 8.76 -0.95
CA PHE A 152 -7.98 7.67 -1.83
C PHE A 152 -7.22 6.60 -1.02
N PRO A 153 -7.90 5.88 -0.10
CA PRO A 153 -7.25 4.92 0.79
C PRO A 153 -6.72 3.69 0.06
N SER A 154 -7.21 3.40 -1.13
CA SER A 154 -6.84 2.26 -1.96
C SER A 154 -5.80 2.58 -3.05
N ALA A 155 -5.49 3.87 -3.28
CA ALA A 155 -4.54 4.27 -4.31
C ALA A 155 -3.09 4.16 -3.79
N PRO A 156 -2.16 3.52 -4.52
CA PRO A 156 -0.78 3.34 -4.08
C PRO A 156 -0.05 4.68 -3.88
N ALA A 157 -0.41 5.68 -4.69
CA ALA A 157 0.07 7.04 -4.55
C ALA A 157 -0.97 8.07 -5.01
N VAL A 158 -0.89 9.25 -4.42
CA VAL A 158 -1.68 10.43 -4.81
C VAL A 158 -0.73 11.58 -5.09
N VAL A 159 -0.76 12.07 -6.32
CA VAL A 159 -0.02 13.25 -6.79
C VAL A 159 -0.90 14.49 -6.63
N TRP A 160 -0.41 15.50 -5.93
CA TRP A 160 -1.11 16.76 -5.67
C TRP A 160 -0.10 17.90 -5.52
N GLY A 161 -0.54 19.10 -5.17
CA GLY A 161 0.36 20.20 -4.86
C GLY A 161 -0.15 21.52 -5.38
N ASP A 162 0.76 22.35 -5.89
CA ASP A 162 0.45 23.62 -6.54
C ASP A 162 1.31 23.78 -7.81
N GLY A 163 1.11 24.89 -8.54
CA GLY A 163 1.87 25.18 -9.75
C GLY A 163 3.36 25.51 -9.54
N LYS A 164 3.92 25.30 -8.34
CA LYS A 164 5.36 25.41 -8.02
C LYS A 164 5.93 24.10 -7.49
N ARG A 165 5.17 23.36 -6.68
CA ARG A 165 5.59 22.12 -6.01
C ARG A 165 4.56 21.03 -6.23
N VAL A 166 5.01 19.90 -6.76
CA VAL A 166 4.24 18.66 -6.84
C VAL A 166 4.59 17.80 -5.64
N LYS A 167 3.62 17.11 -5.07
CA LYS A 167 3.74 16.27 -3.89
C LYS A 167 3.18 14.91 -4.22
N VAL A 168 3.89 13.87 -3.81
CA VAL A 168 3.47 12.48 -3.96
C VAL A 168 3.26 11.94 -2.55
N SER A 169 2.02 11.58 -2.23
CA SER A 169 1.67 10.94 -0.97
C SER A 169 1.42 9.46 -1.22
N PHE A 170 2.16 8.60 -0.52
CA PHE A 170 2.02 7.15 -0.66
C PHE A 170 0.88 6.62 0.21
N GLN A 171 0.23 5.53 -0.21
CA GLN A 171 -0.95 4.94 0.43
C GLN A 171 -0.77 4.70 1.93
N ASP A 172 0.40 4.17 2.30
CA ASP A 172 0.79 3.95 3.68
C ASP A 172 1.15 5.28 4.34
N SER A 173 0.12 6.02 4.77
CA SER A 173 0.24 7.25 5.57
C SER A 173 1.08 7.08 6.84
N GLU A 174 1.27 5.84 7.28
CA GLU A 174 2.11 5.48 8.40
C GLU A 174 3.40 4.84 7.89
N VAL A 175 4.52 5.48 8.24
CA VAL A 175 5.83 4.84 8.10
C VAL A 175 5.77 3.47 8.76
N ASN A 176 5.92 2.39 8.01
CA ASN A 176 5.95 1.04 8.51
C ASN A 176 7.41 0.62 8.75
N SER A 177 7.60 -0.36 9.62
CA SER A 177 8.91 -0.91 9.90
C SER A 177 8.85 -2.42 9.93
N GLU A 178 9.71 -3.07 9.18
CA GLU A 178 9.85 -4.52 9.19
C GLU A 178 10.97 -4.93 10.16
N THR A 179 10.76 -6.04 10.87
CA THR A 179 11.76 -6.61 11.78
C THR A 179 12.48 -7.75 11.09
N LEU A 180 13.73 -7.54 10.72
CA LEU A 180 14.60 -8.57 10.18
C LEU A 180 15.34 -9.26 11.33
N PRO A 181 15.26 -10.60 11.43
CA PRO A 181 15.97 -11.34 12.46
C PRO A 181 17.48 -11.30 12.18
N ARG A 182 18.28 -11.07 13.22
CA ARG A 182 19.73 -11.27 13.13
C ARG A 182 20.22 -12.19 14.23
N THR A 183 20.84 -13.29 13.84
CA THR A 183 21.47 -14.21 14.78
C THR A 183 22.97 -13.87 14.92
N TYR A 184 23.46 -13.74 16.15
CA TYR A 184 24.89 -13.57 16.44
C TYR A 184 25.32 -14.57 17.51
N GLY A 185 26.05 -15.61 17.09
CA GLY A 185 26.23 -16.81 17.91
C GLY A 185 24.86 -17.40 18.30
N ASN A 186 24.61 -17.61 19.59
CA ASN A 186 23.33 -18.16 20.10
C ASN A 186 22.28 -17.09 20.43
N ARG A 187 22.43 -15.84 19.96
CA ARG A 187 21.50 -14.74 20.29
C ARG A 187 20.86 -14.17 19.04
N SER A 188 19.54 -14.26 18.93
CA SER A 188 18.76 -13.48 17.98
C SER A 188 18.54 -12.06 18.51
N VAL A 189 18.83 -11.07 17.67
CA VAL A 189 18.71 -9.66 17.95
C VAL A 189 17.84 -9.04 16.85
N PRO A 190 16.70 -8.42 17.20
CA PRO A 190 15.84 -7.80 16.20
C PRO A 190 16.53 -6.55 15.62
N VAL A 191 16.51 -6.43 14.29
CA VAL A 191 16.90 -5.23 13.56
C VAL A 191 15.67 -4.73 12.81
N GLU A 192 15.33 -3.46 12.97
CA GLU A 192 14.16 -2.86 12.32
C GLU A 192 14.57 -1.94 11.17
N ILE A 193 14.01 -2.17 9.99
CA ILE A 193 14.15 -1.29 8.82
C ILE A 193 12.86 -0.52 8.62
N VAL A 194 12.95 0.70 8.10
CA VAL A 194 11.79 1.50 7.70
C VAL A 194 11.47 1.17 6.24
N THR A 195 10.27 0.66 5.97
CA THR A 195 9.90 0.16 4.62
C THR A 195 9.01 1.13 3.85
N THR A 196 8.33 2.06 4.54
CA THR A 196 7.45 3.05 3.89
C THR A 196 7.75 4.46 4.37
N LEU A 197 7.45 5.44 3.51
CA LEU A 197 7.57 6.86 3.77
C LEU A 197 6.21 7.53 3.51
N PRO A 198 5.90 8.66 4.17
CA PRO A 198 4.63 9.35 3.93
C PRO A 198 4.56 9.97 2.52
N GLY A 199 5.69 10.31 1.92
CA GLY A 199 5.70 10.97 0.63
C GLY A 199 6.98 11.73 0.34
N LEU A 200 6.99 12.35 -0.83
CA LEU A 200 8.05 13.22 -1.33
C LEU A 200 7.45 14.45 -2.00
N ASP A 201 8.22 15.53 -2.09
CA ASP A 201 7.85 16.67 -2.92
C ASP A 201 8.92 16.94 -3.99
N LEU A 202 8.43 17.34 -5.16
CA LEU A 202 9.13 17.66 -6.39
C LEU A 202 8.88 19.13 -6.73
N SER A 203 9.81 19.78 -7.43
CA SER A 203 9.50 21.04 -8.09
C SER A 203 8.62 20.77 -9.32
N PHE A 204 7.62 21.61 -9.56
CA PHE A 204 6.78 21.51 -10.75
C PHE A 204 7.60 21.78 -12.01
N GLU A 205 8.41 22.84 -11.98
CA GLU A 205 9.32 23.18 -13.08
C GLU A 205 10.70 22.55 -12.87
N PRO A 206 11.33 22.00 -13.93
CA PRO A 206 10.80 21.92 -15.30
C PRO A 206 9.79 20.75 -15.49
N VAL A 207 8.64 21.05 -16.10
CA VAL A 207 7.48 20.10 -16.15
C VAL A 207 7.79 18.78 -16.83
N GLN A 208 8.64 18.77 -17.86
CA GLN A 208 8.98 17.57 -18.61
C GLN A 208 9.71 16.55 -17.72
N GLN A 209 10.70 17.00 -16.93
CA GLN A 209 11.47 16.17 -16.01
C GLN A 209 10.59 15.70 -14.85
N THR A 210 9.67 16.54 -14.38
CA THR A 210 8.64 16.16 -13.39
C THR A 210 7.73 15.08 -13.91
N GLY A 211 7.28 15.20 -15.16
CA GLY A 211 6.50 14.17 -15.83
C GLY A 211 7.26 12.85 -15.96
N LEU A 212 8.53 12.89 -16.38
CA LEU A 212 9.38 11.71 -16.51
C LEU A 212 9.63 11.01 -15.17
N TYR A 213 10.00 11.74 -14.12
CA TYR A 213 10.21 11.12 -12.81
C TYR A 213 8.93 10.50 -12.25
N LEU A 214 7.79 11.20 -12.41
CA LEU A 214 6.50 10.66 -11.99
C LEU A 214 6.12 9.43 -12.83
N SER A 215 6.38 9.40 -14.14
CA SER A 215 6.07 8.24 -14.98
C SER A 215 6.85 7.00 -14.52
N ARG A 216 8.14 7.15 -14.19
CA ARG A 216 8.95 6.03 -13.68
C ARG A 216 8.52 5.57 -12.30
N LEU A 217 8.14 6.52 -11.44
CA LEU A 217 7.60 6.19 -10.12
C LEU A 217 6.26 5.43 -10.25
N ILE A 218 5.37 5.86 -11.14
CA ILE A 218 4.10 5.17 -11.43
C ILE A 218 4.36 3.78 -12.01
N GLN A 219 5.25 3.67 -13.00
CA GLN A 219 5.68 2.40 -13.58
C GLN A 219 6.16 1.44 -12.49
N SER A 220 6.98 1.91 -11.53
CA SER A 220 7.45 1.06 -10.43
C SER A 220 6.32 0.52 -9.55
N PHE A 221 5.28 1.32 -9.26
CA PHE A 221 4.13 0.85 -8.48
C PHE A 221 3.29 -0.18 -9.22
N GLU A 222 3.06 0.02 -10.52
CA GLU A 222 2.31 -0.94 -11.32
C GLU A 222 3.09 -2.25 -11.53
N LEU A 223 4.41 -2.19 -11.69
CA LEU A 223 5.27 -3.38 -11.75
C LEU A 223 5.27 -4.14 -10.42
N GLU A 224 5.41 -3.45 -9.27
CA GLU A 224 5.30 -4.07 -7.94
C GLU A 224 3.95 -4.80 -7.77
N LYS A 225 2.86 -4.14 -8.19
CA LYS A 225 1.50 -4.71 -8.14
C LYS A 225 1.34 -5.96 -9.01
N ARG A 226 1.98 -5.98 -10.19
CA ARG A 226 1.96 -7.14 -11.10
C ARG A 226 2.89 -8.27 -10.67
N GLY A 227 3.66 -8.09 -9.60
CA GLY A 227 4.64 -9.07 -9.14
C GLY A 227 5.84 -9.19 -10.08
N ALA A 228 6.26 -8.07 -10.68
CA ALA A 228 7.45 -8.00 -11.52
C ALA A 228 8.69 -8.57 -10.81
N SER A 229 9.64 -9.04 -11.62
CA SER A 229 10.91 -9.57 -11.13
C SER A 229 11.74 -8.50 -10.40
N PHE A 230 12.70 -8.96 -9.61
CA PHE A 230 13.60 -8.06 -8.88
C PHE A 230 14.41 -7.18 -9.84
N GLU A 231 14.88 -7.77 -10.94
CA GLU A 231 15.72 -7.15 -11.96
C GLU A 231 14.96 -6.05 -12.73
N GLU A 232 13.69 -6.29 -13.05
CA GLU A 232 12.83 -5.29 -13.70
C GLU A 232 12.59 -4.07 -12.80
N LEU A 233 12.28 -4.30 -11.52
CA LEU A 233 12.10 -3.22 -10.55
C LEU A 233 13.40 -2.46 -10.30
N GLU A 234 14.52 -3.19 -10.15
CA GLU A 234 15.85 -2.62 -9.99
C GLU A 234 16.20 -1.68 -11.15
N GLN A 235 15.98 -2.13 -12.39
CA GLN A 235 16.25 -1.31 -13.57
C GLN A 235 15.45 0.00 -13.55
N VAL A 236 14.14 -0.06 -13.29
CA VAL A 236 13.29 1.15 -13.26
C VAL A 236 13.74 2.12 -12.16
N PHE A 237 14.08 1.63 -10.97
CA PHE A 237 14.58 2.49 -9.90
C PHE A 237 15.97 3.06 -10.20
N LEU A 238 16.87 2.29 -10.80
CA LEU A 238 18.19 2.79 -11.21
C LEU A 238 18.06 3.89 -12.26
N GLU A 239 17.26 3.69 -13.31
CA GLU A 239 16.95 4.70 -14.32
C GLU A 239 16.39 5.98 -13.69
N THR A 240 15.55 5.84 -12.66
CA THR A 240 14.99 6.97 -11.91
C THR A 240 16.04 7.66 -11.04
N ALA A 241 16.95 6.89 -10.42
CA ALA A 241 17.96 7.37 -9.48
C ALA A 241 19.08 8.19 -10.14
N VAL A 242 19.40 7.89 -11.40
CA VAL A 242 20.46 8.56 -12.16
C VAL A 242 19.95 9.77 -12.95
N HIS A 243 18.64 9.98 -13.02
CA HIS A 243 18.05 11.07 -13.78
C HIS A 243 18.32 12.44 -13.14
N GLN A 244 19.36 13.14 -13.60
CA GLN A 244 19.65 14.49 -13.12
C GLN A 244 18.75 15.53 -13.80
N SER A 245 18.17 16.41 -12.99
CA SER A 245 17.33 17.53 -13.45
C SER A 245 17.69 18.80 -12.67
N THR A 246 17.37 19.97 -13.24
CA THR A 246 17.66 21.31 -12.69
C THR A 246 16.73 21.72 -11.56
N TRP A 247 16.18 20.77 -10.83
CA TRP A 247 15.33 21.05 -9.68
C TRP A 247 16.09 21.76 -8.56
N ASP A 248 15.33 22.46 -7.72
CA ASP A 248 15.81 23.19 -6.55
C ASP A 248 16.42 22.29 -5.43
N SER A 249 16.29 20.97 -5.56
CA SER A 249 16.77 20.00 -4.58
C SER A 249 16.95 18.61 -5.18
N TYR A 250 17.99 17.89 -4.76
CA TYR A 250 18.27 16.50 -5.13
C TYR A 250 17.51 15.44 -4.30
N VAL A 251 16.60 15.84 -3.40
CA VAL A 251 15.92 14.87 -2.51
C VAL A 251 15.10 13.83 -3.27
N HIS A 252 14.59 14.18 -4.45
CA HIS A 252 13.85 13.26 -5.31
C HIS A 252 14.73 12.07 -5.75
N LEU A 253 16.03 12.27 -6.02
CA LEU A 253 16.97 11.18 -6.34
C LEU A 253 17.24 10.29 -5.13
N ALA A 254 17.09 10.82 -3.92
CA ALA A 254 17.33 10.03 -2.71
C ALA A 254 16.29 8.91 -2.53
N TYR A 255 15.06 9.10 -3.00
CA TYR A 255 13.97 8.12 -2.83
C TYR A 255 14.23 6.81 -3.61
N PRO A 256 14.52 6.82 -4.92
CA PRO A 256 14.92 5.63 -5.66
C PRO A 256 16.08 4.88 -5.02
N TRP A 257 17.15 5.59 -4.61
CA TRP A 257 18.29 4.97 -3.92
C TRP A 257 17.91 4.32 -2.59
N TRP A 258 17.03 4.96 -1.82
CA TRP A 258 16.54 4.37 -0.58
C TRP A 258 15.69 3.13 -0.83
N LYS A 259 14.83 3.15 -1.85
CA LYS A 259 13.95 2.03 -2.23
C LYS A 259 14.77 0.85 -2.76
N LEU A 260 15.77 1.08 -3.62
CA LEU A 260 16.77 0.09 -4.02
C LEU A 260 17.48 -0.51 -2.80
N GLY A 261 17.90 0.34 -1.86
CA GLY A 261 18.51 -0.12 -0.61
C GLY A 261 17.61 -1.05 0.20
N ASN A 262 16.30 -0.81 0.24
CA ASN A 262 15.33 -1.72 0.88
C ASN A 262 15.23 -3.04 0.10
N MET A 263 15.06 -2.97 -1.23
CA MET A 263 14.93 -4.15 -2.09
C MET A 263 16.17 -5.07 -2.00
N TYR A 264 17.38 -4.54 -2.12
CA TYR A 264 18.62 -5.32 -1.97
C TYR A 264 18.71 -5.98 -0.60
N LEU A 265 18.32 -5.23 0.45
CA LEU A 265 18.38 -5.73 1.80
C LEU A 265 17.38 -6.86 2.00
N GLU A 266 16.11 -6.68 1.62
CA GLU A 266 15.07 -7.71 1.68
C GLU A 266 15.48 -8.97 0.91
N ARG A 267 15.99 -8.81 -0.33
CA ARG A 267 16.46 -9.92 -1.16
C ARG A 267 17.62 -10.69 -0.52
N SER A 268 18.51 -10.00 0.20
CA SER A 268 19.61 -10.64 0.93
C SER A 268 19.15 -11.59 2.06
N PHE A 269 17.88 -11.51 2.47
CA PHE A 269 17.25 -12.40 3.46
C PHE A 269 16.34 -13.48 2.85
N GLY A 270 16.08 -13.44 1.54
CA GLY A 270 15.19 -14.40 0.86
C GLY A 270 15.79 -15.79 0.63
N GLY A 271 17.03 -16.05 1.06
CA GLY A 271 17.76 -17.29 0.82
C GLY A 271 19.08 -17.34 1.60
N PRO A 272 20.09 -18.13 1.15
CA PRO A 272 21.45 -18.04 1.67
C PRO A 272 21.91 -16.58 1.61
N ARG A 273 22.42 -16.08 2.74
CA ARG A 273 22.66 -14.64 2.89
C ARG A 273 23.70 -14.15 1.88
N ASP A 274 23.27 -13.29 0.96
CA ASP A 274 24.15 -12.73 -0.05
C ASP A 274 24.86 -11.47 0.48
N THR A 275 26.18 -11.57 0.58
CA THR A 275 27.05 -10.48 1.04
C THR A 275 27.18 -9.35 0.00
N VAL A 276 27.03 -9.66 -1.29
CA VAL A 276 27.06 -8.68 -2.38
C VAL A 276 25.81 -7.80 -2.30
N LEU A 277 24.62 -8.40 -2.21
CA LEU A 277 23.37 -7.64 -2.05
C LEU A 277 23.36 -6.80 -0.77
N SER A 278 23.90 -7.35 0.33
CA SER A 278 24.09 -6.58 1.57
C SER A 278 24.98 -5.35 1.38
N LYS A 279 26.03 -5.45 0.55
CA LYS A 279 26.89 -4.32 0.19
C LYS A 279 26.15 -3.32 -0.69
N CYS A 280 25.45 -3.77 -1.74
CA CYS A 280 24.63 -2.91 -2.60
C CYS A 280 23.60 -2.11 -1.79
N ALA A 281 22.96 -2.74 -0.80
CA ALA A 281 22.05 -2.04 0.11
C ALA A 281 22.74 -0.89 0.87
N ARG A 282 23.93 -1.13 1.44
CA ARG A 282 24.69 -0.09 2.18
C ARG A 282 25.10 1.07 1.28
N ASP A 283 25.54 0.77 0.07
CA ASP A 283 26.02 1.74 -0.90
C ASP A 283 24.84 2.60 -1.38
N ALA A 284 23.69 1.98 -1.72
CA ALA A 284 22.45 2.67 -2.07
C ALA A 284 21.95 3.61 -0.95
N TYR A 285 21.97 3.17 0.32
CA TYR A 285 21.65 4.07 1.43
C TYR A 285 22.70 5.18 1.62
N GLY A 286 23.96 4.94 1.23
CA GLY A 286 25.01 5.94 1.19
C GLY A 286 24.70 7.06 0.21
N GLU A 287 24.36 6.70 -1.02
CA GLU A 287 23.93 7.63 -2.08
C GLU A 287 22.70 8.42 -1.64
N SER A 288 21.67 7.72 -1.16
CA SER A 288 20.45 8.36 -0.63
C SER A 288 20.76 9.38 0.47
N ALA A 289 21.67 9.05 1.40
CA ALA A 289 22.04 9.95 2.49
C ALA A 289 22.80 11.21 2.01
N ALA A 290 23.59 11.10 0.95
CA ALA A 290 24.35 12.20 0.37
C ALA A 290 23.44 13.22 -0.33
N LEU A 291 22.33 12.75 -0.91
CA LEU A 291 21.38 13.56 -1.68
C LEU A 291 20.38 14.35 -0.80
N ILE A 292 20.25 13.99 0.48
CA ILE A 292 19.33 14.67 1.42
C ILE A 292 20.06 15.74 2.22
N SER A 293 19.81 17.01 1.86
CA SER A 293 20.37 18.18 2.54
C SER A 293 20.02 18.22 4.04
N PRO A 294 20.94 18.70 4.92
CA PRO A 294 20.66 18.86 6.34
C PRO A 294 19.48 19.81 6.62
N GLY A 295 18.33 19.25 7.03
CA GLY A 295 17.12 20.00 7.36
C GLY A 295 15.97 19.80 6.39
N ALA A 296 16.25 19.32 5.17
CA ALA A 296 15.24 18.86 4.24
C ALA A 296 14.70 17.48 4.70
N TYR A 297 13.38 17.31 4.61
CA TYR A 297 12.65 16.06 4.93
C TYR A 297 13.21 15.25 6.11
N PRO A 298 13.11 15.77 7.35
CA PRO A 298 13.74 15.17 8.52
C PRO A 298 13.40 13.69 8.73
N LEU A 299 12.14 13.30 8.51
CA LEU A 299 11.71 11.90 8.68
C LEU A 299 12.35 10.97 7.65
N PHE A 300 12.45 11.41 6.39
CA PHE A 300 13.08 10.64 5.33
C PHE A 300 14.58 10.47 5.61
N ARG A 301 15.27 11.57 5.96
CA ARG A 301 16.69 11.52 6.34
C ARG A 301 16.95 10.58 7.52
N ALA A 302 16.09 10.62 8.54
CA ALA A 302 16.20 9.73 9.70
C ALA A 302 15.96 8.26 9.32
N ALA A 303 15.02 7.97 8.43
CA ALA A 303 14.78 6.63 7.90
C ALA A 303 16.00 6.12 7.12
N VAL A 304 16.59 6.92 6.24
CA VAL A 304 17.81 6.56 5.49
C VAL A 304 18.97 6.24 6.44
N PHE A 305 19.23 7.08 7.45
CA PHE A 305 20.28 6.80 8.43
C PHE A 305 19.99 5.56 9.29
N ASN A 306 18.72 5.32 9.66
CA ASN A 306 18.32 4.10 10.35
C ASN A 306 18.57 2.86 9.49
N ASN A 307 18.15 2.87 8.22
CA ASN A 307 18.28 1.72 7.33
C ASN A 307 19.74 1.47 6.95
N LYS A 308 20.55 2.52 6.73
CA LYS A 308 22.01 2.37 6.58
C LYS A 308 22.64 1.71 7.80
N ALA A 309 22.25 2.13 9.00
CA ALA A 309 22.71 1.52 10.24
C ALA A 309 22.20 0.07 10.40
N ALA A 310 20.99 -0.24 9.94
CA ALA A 310 20.44 -1.59 9.92
C ALA A 310 21.21 -2.49 8.94
N ALA A 311 21.48 -2.05 7.72
CA ALA A 311 22.31 -2.76 6.75
C ALA A 311 23.73 -2.99 7.30
N LEU A 312 24.36 -1.96 7.90
CA LEU A 312 25.63 -2.09 8.61
C LEU A 312 25.55 -2.92 9.88
N LEU A 313 24.38 -3.12 10.48
CA LEU A 313 24.23 -4.18 11.45
C LEU A 313 24.29 -5.47 10.63
N LEU A 314 23.21 -5.78 9.92
CA LEU A 314 22.93 -7.03 9.23
C LEU A 314 24.04 -7.60 8.36
N ASP A 315 24.93 -6.81 7.79
CA ASP A 315 26.03 -7.33 6.96
C ASP A 315 27.00 -8.23 7.78
N GLU A 316 27.18 -9.47 7.32
CA GLU A 316 27.98 -10.52 7.96
C GLU A 316 29.33 -10.74 7.29
N SER A 317 29.59 -10.10 6.15
CA SER A 317 30.86 -10.22 5.42
C SER A 317 32.06 -9.72 6.24
N GLU A 318 31.81 -8.75 7.12
CA GLU A 318 32.82 -8.19 8.01
C GLU A 318 32.43 -8.36 9.49
N PRO A 319 33.37 -8.74 10.37
CA PRO A 319 33.11 -8.77 11.80
C PRO A 319 32.82 -7.36 12.32
N LEU A 320 31.98 -7.26 13.36
CA LEU A 320 31.57 -5.99 13.97
C LEU A 320 32.72 -5.33 14.77
N LYS A 321 33.74 -4.83 14.06
CA LYS A 321 34.92 -4.12 14.60
C LYS A 321 34.52 -2.78 15.24
N GLN A 322 35.41 -2.22 16.06
CA GLN A 322 35.16 -0.98 16.80
C GLN A 322 34.83 0.22 15.90
N LYS A 323 35.47 0.32 14.72
CA LYS A 323 35.22 1.37 13.71
C LYS A 323 33.76 1.34 13.24
N ARG A 324 33.29 0.18 12.75
CA ARG A 324 31.91 -0.03 12.30
C ARG A 324 30.89 0.17 13.42
N LYS A 325 31.20 -0.30 14.64
CA LYS A 325 30.38 -0.02 15.84
C LYS A 325 30.22 1.47 16.12
N LYS A 326 31.28 2.26 15.92
CA LYS A 326 31.27 3.73 16.09
C LYS A 326 30.38 4.37 15.02
N GLU A 327 30.54 3.97 13.76
CA GLU A 327 29.74 4.45 12.64
C GLU A 327 28.23 4.18 12.83
N ILE A 328 27.84 2.95 13.14
CA ILE A 328 26.43 2.58 13.41
C ILE A 328 25.85 3.46 14.52
N ARG A 329 26.60 3.69 15.61
CA ARG A 329 26.16 4.55 16.71
C ARG A 329 26.02 6.01 16.27
N GLN A 330 26.92 6.51 15.45
CA GLN A 330 26.86 7.87 14.90
C GLN A 330 25.61 8.02 14.02
N LEU A 331 25.36 7.10 13.09
CA LEU A 331 24.18 7.10 12.23
C LEU A 331 22.88 7.12 13.05
N LEU A 332 22.75 6.19 14.01
CA LEU A 332 21.56 6.10 14.86
C LEU A 332 21.41 7.30 15.81
N HIS A 333 22.52 7.87 16.29
CA HIS A 333 22.49 9.08 17.10
C HIS A 333 22.02 10.28 16.28
N THR A 334 22.53 10.46 15.06
CA THR A 334 22.10 11.49 14.11
C THR A 334 20.61 11.32 13.78
N ALA A 335 20.16 10.11 13.47
CA ALA A 335 18.73 9.82 13.24
C ALA A 335 17.88 10.18 14.47
N THR A 336 18.35 9.84 15.68
CA THR A 336 17.68 10.21 16.93
C THR A 336 17.56 11.72 17.07
N LEU A 337 18.64 12.47 16.85
CA LEU A 337 18.67 13.93 16.94
C LEU A 337 17.70 14.57 15.93
N ILE A 338 17.67 14.07 14.69
CA ILE A 338 16.77 14.56 13.64
C ILE A 338 15.30 14.42 14.08
N VAL A 339 14.93 13.25 14.61
CA VAL A 339 13.54 12.96 15.00
C VAL A 339 13.12 13.66 16.30
N HIS A 340 14.07 13.96 17.20
CA HIS A 340 13.79 14.67 18.45
C HIS A 340 13.90 16.20 18.34
N ARG A 341 14.43 16.74 17.23
CA ARG A 341 14.50 18.19 17.02
C ARG A 341 13.07 18.73 16.98
N LYS A 342 12.70 19.52 17.99
CA LYS A 342 11.40 20.21 18.07
C LYS A 342 11.22 21.03 16.78
N GLY A 343 10.34 20.58 15.90
CA GLY A 343 10.06 21.21 14.62
C GLY A 343 8.61 20.98 14.20
N LYS A 344 8.21 21.55 13.06
CA LYS A 344 6.84 21.45 12.51
C LYS A 344 6.42 20.01 12.18
N TRP A 345 7.36 19.07 12.14
CA TRP A 345 7.14 17.68 11.77
C TRP A 345 7.04 16.82 13.03
N ARG A 346 5.85 16.23 13.27
CA ARG A 346 5.69 15.28 14.38
C ARG A 346 6.50 14.02 14.07
N PRO A 347 7.29 13.50 15.02
CA PRO A 347 8.06 12.28 14.82
C PRO A 347 7.14 11.11 14.54
N SER A 348 7.41 10.35 13.47
CA SER A 348 6.71 9.08 13.25
C SER A 348 7.07 8.09 14.37
N LYS A 349 6.05 7.49 15.00
CA LYS A 349 6.25 6.51 16.08
C LYS A 349 7.10 5.32 15.62
N TYR A 350 6.99 4.93 14.36
CA TYR A 350 7.68 3.78 13.78
C TYR A 350 9.15 4.05 13.47
N VAL A 351 9.48 5.22 12.90
CA VAL A 351 10.90 5.63 12.75
C VAL A 351 11.59 5.69 14.11
N VAL A 352 10.92 6.25 15.13
CA VAL A 352 11.42 6.27 16.51
C VAL A 352 11.60 4.85 17.07
N LYS A 353 10.65 3.94 16.80
CA LYS A 353 10.70 2.54 17.24
C LYS A 353 11.90 1.83 16.59
N ALA A 354 12.05 1.92 15.28
CA ALA A 354 13.13 1.31 14.52
C ALA A 354 14.51 1.76 15.01
N ILE A 355 14.70 3.08 15.17
CA ILE A 355 15.95 3.64 15.71
C ILE A 355 16.24 3.10 17.12
N LYS A 356 15.22 3.04 17.99
CA LYS A 356 15.38 2.51 19.35
C LYS A 356 15.70 1.02 19.36
N THR A 357 15.08 0.23 18.48
CA THR A 357 15.35 -1.20 18.34
C THR A 357 16.79 -1.42 17.87
N ASN A 358 17.24 -0.71 16.85
CA ASN A 358 18.62 -0.80 16.33
C ASN A 358 19.67 -0.31 17.33
N LEU A 359 19.35 0.74 18.13
CA LEU A 359 20.19 1.19 19.24
C LEU A 359 20.32 0.16 20.36
N LYS A 360 19.28 -0.65 20.62
CA LYS A 360 19.38 -1.78 21.56
C LYS A 360 20.20 -2.90 20.94
N ALA A 361 19.97 -3.21 19.67
CA ALA A 361 20.69 -4.27 18.95
C ALA A 361 22.21 -4.06 19.01
N ILE A 362 22.69 -2.86 18.64
CA ILE A 362 24.11 -2.54 18.70
C ILE A 362 24.68 -2.63 20.12
N LYS A 363 23.91 -2.29 21.17
CA LYS A 363 24.37 -2.39 22.57
C LYS A 363 24.55 -3.85 23.00
N VAL A 364 23.61 -4.72 22.64
CA VAL A 364 23.68 -6.17 22.90
C VAL A 364 24.90 -6.78 22.20
N LEU A 365 25.07 -6.47 20.91
CA LEU A 365 26.21 -6.93 20.10
C LEU A 365 27.56 -6.31 20.52
N SER A 366 27.54 -5.20 21.25
CA SER A 366 28.75 -4.59 21.81
C SER A 366 29.25 -5.27 23.08
N GLY A 367 28.58 -6.31 23.59
CA GLY A 367 28.96 -7.00 24.83
C GLY A 367 28.78 -6.16 26.11
N LYS A 368 28.22 -4.95 26.02
CA LYS A 368 27.86 -4.16 27.20
C LYS A 368 26.62 -4.80 27.82
N LYS A 369 26.81 -5.64 28.85
CA LYS A 369 25.71 -6.17 29.67
C LYS A 369 24.77 -5.02 30.02
N PRO A 370 23.45 -5.13 29.78
CA PRO A 370 22.52 -4.11 30.24
C PRO A 370 22.76 -3.93 31.73
N LYS A 371 23.04 -2.70 32.18
CA LYS A 371 23.05 -2.37 33.60
C LYS A 371 21.65 -2.72 34.10
N LEU A 372 21.50 -3.92 34.67
CA LEU A 372 20.33 -4.30 35.44
C LEU A 372 20.09 -3.14 36.39
N LYS A 373 19.03 -2.36 36.14
CA LYS A 373 18.61 -1.31 37.06
C LYS A 373 18.49 -2.02 38.40
N LYS A 374 19.37 -1.68 39.36
CA LYS A 374 19.34 -2.13 40.76
C LYS A 374 18.06 -1.60 41.46
N LYS A 375 16.89 -1.70 40.84
CA LYS A 375 15.61 -1.27 41.41
C LYS A 375 15.07 -2.28 42.44
N ASN A 376 15.57 -3.54 42.43
CA ASN A 376 15.10 -4.57 43.37
C ASN A 376 16.03 -4.87 44.57
N LYS A 377 17.23 -4.29 44.66
CA LYS A 377 18.07 -4.46 45.88
C LYS A 377 17.67 -3.55 47.05
N LYS A 378 16.97 -2.43 46.82
CA LYS A 378 16.40 -1.61 47.91
C LYS A 378 15.12 -2.23 48.49
N ASN A 379 14.22 -2.74 47.66
CA ASN A 379 12.98 -3.38 48.15
C ASN A 379 13.22 -4.73 48.86
N ALA A 380 14.24 -5.50 48.45
CA ALA A 380 14.62 -6.72 49.17
C ALA A 380 15.28 -6.44 50.53
N LYS A 381 16.06 -5.35 50.65
CA LYS A 381 16.68 -4.94 51.92
C LYS A 381 15.67 -4.30 52.88
N GLN A 382 14.64 -3.63 52.34
CA GLN A 382 13.54 -3.05 53.11
C GLN A 382 12.52 -4.10 53.60
N ARG A 383 12.25 -5.16 52.81
CA ARG A 383 11.46 -6.31 53.29
C ARG A 383 12.18 -7.16 54.34
N ARG A 384 13.51 -7.21 54.35
CA ARG A 384 14.28 -7.87 55.43
C ARG A 384 14.34 -7.05 56.72
N ARG A 385 14.25 -5.71 56.66
CA ARG A 385 14.12 -4.87 57.85
C ARG A 385 12.72 -4.97 58.50
N ASN A 386 11.66 -5.10 57.71
CA ASN A 386 10.31 -5.21 58.27
C ASN A 386 9.93 -6.62 58.79
N LYS A 387 10.71 -7.66 58.47
CA LYS A 387 10.52 -9.00 59.06
C LYS A 387 11.28 -9.23 60.38
N GLY A 388 12.13 -8.29 60.80
CA GLY A 388 12.87 -8.38 62.07
C GLY A 388 12.25 -7.59 63.23
N ALA A 389 11.09 -6.96 63.04
CA ALA A 389 10.44 -6.08 64.02
C ALA A 389 9.09 -6.63 64.53
N GLY A 390 8.84 -7.94 64.40
CA GLY A 390 7.56 -8.56 64.69
C GLY A 390 7.65 -9.78 65.62
N THR A 391 8.50 -9.73 66.64
CA THR A 391 8.51 -10.77 67.69
C THR A 391 8.75 -10.15 69.06
N VAL A 392 7.78 -9.42 69.60
CA VAL A 392 7.65 -9.19 71.04
C VAL A 392 6.16 -9.05 71.43
N ARG A 393 5.73 -9.93 72.34
CA ARG A 393 4.60 -9.87 73.31
C ARG A 393 3.16 -10.10 72.85
N SER A 394 2.69 -11.31 73.16
CA SER A 394 1.53 -11.64 74.01
C SER A 394 1.50 -13.18 74.09
N SER A 395 1.44 -13.87 75.20
CA SER A 395 1.17 -13.59 76.62
C SER A 395 1.66 -14.81 77.40
#